data_AF-A0A520ILL9-F1
#
_entry.id   AF-A0A520ILL9-F1
#
_cell.length_a   1.000
_cell.length_b   1.000
_cell.length_c   1.000
_cell.angle_alpha   90.00
_cell.angle_beta   90.00
_cell.angle_gamma   90.00
#
_symmetry.space_group_name_H-M   'P 1'
#
loop_
_entity.id
_entity.type
_entity.pdbx_description
1 polymer ?
#
loop_
_entity_poly.entity_id
_entity_poly.type
_entity_poly.pdbx_seq_one_letter_code
_entity_poly.pdbx_strand_id
1 'polypeptide(L)'
;MNRTDTVVNSATFLVRVCIANFSEKTDTVRVFVNKQEVAKERTLRIGKEGNPCPGTYYFTRTVNLGEGENVIRVVATNATGVSESRRTVKNFKPETRLALVIGNAAYPGEDALKNPVNDATDMAKALEKLG
;
A
#
# COMPACT_ATOMS: atom_id res chain seq x y z
N MET A 1 16.36 14.30 -5.30
CA MET A 1 14.96 14.63 -4.99
C MET A 1 14.33 13.38 -4.39
N ASN A 2 14.28 13.29 -3.05
CA ASN A 2 13.79 12.11 -2.32
C ASN A 2 12.30 11.90 -2.61
N ARG A 3 11.96 10.84 -3.34
CA ARG A 3 10.56 10.43 -3.53
C ARG A 3 10.16 9.56 -2.34
N THR A 4 9.20 10.04 -1.56
CA THR A 4 8.68 9.41 -0.34
C THR A 4 8.01 8.07 -0.62
N ASP A 5 8.23 7.12 0.29
CA ASP A 5 7.56 5.83 0.30
C ASP A 5 6.04 6.00 0.41
N THR A 6 5.30 5.11 -0.25
CA THR A 6 3.82 5.17 -0.28
C THR A 6 3.26 4.01 0.51
N VAL A 7 2.43 4.27 1.50
CA VAL A 7 1.76 3.22 2.28
C VAL A 7 0.35 3.01 1.74
N VAL A 8 -0.05 1.76 1.54
CA VAL A 8 -1.38 1.38 1.06
C VAL A 8 -1.90 0.16 1.82
N ASN A 9 -3.21 -0.02 1.82
CA ASN A 9 -3.90 -1.10 2.54
C ASN A 9 -4.62 -2.02 1.53
N SER A 10 -3.99 -2.26 0.38
CA SER A 10 -4.61 -2.90 -0.77
C SER A 10 -3.61 -3.84 -1.44
N ALA A 11 -4.10 -5.03 -1.83
CA ALA A 11 -3.34 -5.99 -2.61
C ALA A 11 -3.04 -5.52 -4.04
N THR A 12 -3.60 -4.38 -4.46
CA THR A 12 -3.37 -3.81 -5.79
C THR A 12 -3.00 -2.33 -5.73
N PHE A 13 -2.21 -1.88 -6.69
CA PHE A 13 -1.80 -0.50 -6.82
C PHE A 13 -1.88 -0.03 -8.27
N LEU A 14 -2.46 1.15 -8.50
CA LEU A 14 -2.55 1.76 -9.82
C LEU A 14 -1.28 2.55 -10.13
N VAL A 15 -0.43 1.98 -10.99
CA VAL A 15 0.75 2.65 -11.53
C VAL A 15 0.31 3.58 -12.65
N ARG A 16 0.59 4.87 -12.50
CA ARG A 16 0.41 5.88 -13.56
C ARG A 16 1.79 6.31 -14.05
N VAL A 17 2.02 6.22 -15.35
CA VAL A 17 3.31 6.56 -15.95
C VAL A 17 3.09 7.66 -16.99
N CYS A 18 3.87 8.74 -16.88
CA CYS A 18 3.95 9.79 -17.88
C CYS A 18 5.30 9.66 -18.62
N ILE A 19 5.29 9.79 -19.94
CA ILE A 19 6.45 9.68 -20.82
C ILE A 19 6.41 10.86 -21.79
N ALA A 20 7.45 11.70 -21.74
CA ALA A 20 7.50 12.92 -22.55
C ALA A 20 7.48 12.61 -24.06
N ASN A 21 8.30 11.65 -24.51
CA ASN A 21 8.43 11.27 -25.92
C ASN A 21 8.30 9.75 -26.08
N PHE A 22 7.44 9.30 -26.99
CA PHE A 22 7.20 7.89 -27.26
C PHE A 22 6.87 7.61 -28.73
N SER A 23 7.51 6.60 -29.31
CA SER A 23 7.25 6.07 -30.65
C SER A 23 6.73 4.64 -30.58
N GLU A 24 5.48 4.40 -30.98
CA GLU A 24 4.86 3.06 -30.96
C GLU A 24 5.60 2.02 -31.82
N LYS A 25 6.44 2.47 -32.76
CA LYS A 25 7.20 1.59 -33.65
C LYS A 25 8.43 0.97 -32.99
N THR A 26 9.11 1.74 -32.14
CA THR A 26 10.46 1.41 -31.65
C THR A 26 10.55 1.33 -30.14
N ASP A 27 9.64 2.00 -29.44
CA ASP A 27 9.77 2.22 -28.02
C ASP A 27 8.99 1.17 -27.24
N THR A 28 9.48 0.85 -26.05
CA THR A 28 8.84 -0.11 -25.15
C THR A 28 8.87 0.40 -23.73
N VAL A 29 7.80 0.14 -22.98
CA VAL A 29 7.75 0.42 -21.55
C VAL A 29 7.48 -0.86 -20.80
N ARG A 30 8.34 -1.19 -19.84
CA ARG A 30 8.21 -2.38 -19.01
C ARG A 30 8.00 -1.97 -17.56
N VAL A 31 7.07 -2.64 -16.89
CA VAL A 31 6.78 -2.44 -15.47
C VAL A 31 7.18 -3.70 -14.72
N PHE A 32 7.92 -3.52 -13.64
CA PHE A 32 8.37 -4.58 -12.76
C PHE A 32 7.85 -4.36 -11.35
N VAL A 33 7.45 -5.44 -10.69
CA VAL A 33 7.21 -5.48 -9.24
C VAL A 33 8.16 -6.50 -8.64
N ASN A 34 8.96 -6.11 -7.65
CA ASN A 34 9.91 -7.00 -6.97
C ASN A 34 10.80 -7.81 -7.95
N LYS A 35 11.30 -7.14 -8.99
CA LYS A 35 12.12 -7.68 -10.11
C LYS A 35 11.37 -8.51 -11.16
N GLN A 36 10.11 -8.89 -10.93
CA GLN A 36 9.29 -9.61 -11.91
C GLN A 36 8.64 -8.64 -12.90
N GLU A 37 8.75 -8.88 -14.21
CA GLU A 37 8.03 -8.12 -15.24
C GLU A 37 6.53 -8.43 -15.16
N VAL A 38 5.71 -7.41 -14.95
CA VAL A 38 4.25 -7.54 -14.82
C VAL A 38 3.49 -6.92 -15.97
N ALA A 39 4.13 -6.05 -16.76
CA ALA A 39 3.55 -5.46 -17.96
C ALA A 39 4.64 -5.02 -18.93
N LYS A 40 4.29 -5.05 -20.22
CA LYS A 40 5.08 -4.54 -21.33
C LYS A 40 4.15 -3.85 -22.32
N GLU A 41 4.33 -2.55 -22.50
CA GLU A 41 3.49 -1.70 -23.33
C GLU A 41 4.28 -1.17 -24.54
N ARG A 42 3.61 -1.13 -25.69
CA ARG A 42 4.09 -0.55 -26.95
C ARG A 42 3.16 0.52 -27.52
N THR A 43 2.01 0.70 -26.90
CA THR A 43 0.99 1.66 -27.33
C THR A 43 0.58 2.46 -26.11
N LEU A 44 0.68 3.78 -26.19
CA LEU A 44 0.39 4.69 -25.09
C LEU A 44 -0.65 5.72 -25.55
N ARG A 45 -1.38 6.30 -24.60
CA ARG A 45 -2.36 7.35 -24.88
C ARG A 45 -1.72 8.71 -24.73
N ILE A 46 -2.15 9.71 -25.49
CA ILE A 46 -1.73 11.11 -25.27
C ILE A 46 -2.66 11.74 -24.23
N GLY A 47 -2.07 12.32 -23.18
CA GLY A 47 -2.80 13.02 -22.13
C GLY A 47 -3.33 14.37 -22.63
N LYS A 48 -4.65 14.55 -22.58
CA LYS A 48 -5.30 15.84 -22.84
C LYS A 48 -5.30 16.71 -21.57
N GLU A 49 -5.75 17.95 -21.71
CA GLU A 49 -6.01 18.83 -20.57
C GLU A 49 -6.92 18.15 -19.54
N GLY A 50 -6.59 18.27 -18.25
CA GLY A 50 -7.25 17.55 -17.15
C GLY A 50 -6.76 16.11 -16.90
N ASN A 51 -5.88 15.55 -17.73
CA ASN A 51 -5.19 14.29 -17.46
C ASN A 51 -4.02 14.50 -16.47
N PRO A 52 -3.63 13.50 -15.65
CA PRO A 52 -2.42 13.58 -14.81
C PRO A 52 -1.10 13.80 -15.57
N CYS A 53 -1.08 13.57 -16.88
CA CYS A 53 0.08 13.68 -17.76
C CYS A 53 -0.26 14.56 -19.00
N PRO A 54 -0.69 15.83 -18.84
CA PRO A 54 -1.16 16.64 -19.96
C PRO A 54 -0.02 16.92 -20.94
N GLY A 55 -0.28 16.80 -22.24
CA GLY A 55 0.70 17.05 -23.30
C GLY A 55 1.79 15.97 -23.43
N THR A 56 1.68 14.84 -22.72
CA THR A 56 2.65 13.73 -22.76
C THR A 56 1.96 12.39 -22.98
N TYR A 57 2.72 11.37 -23.34
CA TYR A 57 2.22 10.00 -23.43
C TYR A 57 2.02 9.42 -22.04
N TYR A 58 0.98 8.62 -21.85
CA TYR A 58 0.72 7.97 -20.59
C TYR A 58 0.06 6.61 -20.76
N PHE A 59 0.22 5.80 -19.73
CA PHE A 59 -0.61 4.62 -19.50
C PHE A 59 -0.80 4.38 -18.01
N THR A 60 -1.76 3.53 -17.70
CA THR A 60 -2.06 3.13 -16.35
C THR A 60 -2.08 1.61 -16.26
N ARG A 61 -1.45 1.06 -15.24
CA ARG A 61 -1.46 -0.38 -14.99
C ARG A 61 -1.74 -0.66 -13.52
N THR A 62 -2.75 -1.49 -13.27
CA THR A 62 -2.96 -2.06 -11.94
C THR A 62 -1.97 -3.21 -11.77
N VAL A 63 -1.18 -3.16 -10.70
CA VAL A 63 -0.22 -4.21 -10.34
C VAL A 63 -0.59 -4.82 -9.00
N ASN A 64 -0.28 -6.10 -8.84
CA ASN A 64 -0.46 -6.80 -7.57
C ASN A 64 0.72 -6.51 -6.64
N LEU A 65 0.44 -6.31 -5.36
CA LEU A 65 1.42 -6.11 -4.31
C LEU A 65 1.43 -7.31 -3.36
N GLY A 66 2.62 -7.75 -2.97
CA GLY A 66 2.81 -8.61 -1.81
C GLY A 66 2.60 -7.83 -0.51
N GLU A 67 2.62 -8.53 0.62
CA GLU A 67 2.66 -7.88 1.93
C GLU A 67 4.01 -7.19 2.15
N GLY A 68 4.00 -6.05 2.86
CA GLY A 68 5.21 -5.31 3.17
C GLY A 68 5.70 -4.46 2.00
N GLU A 69 7.02 -4.30 1.88
CA GLU A 69 7.62 -3.41 0.89
C GLU A 69 7.63 -4.03 -0.51
N ASN A 70 7.05 -3.31 -1.46
CA ASN A 70 7.05 -3.67 -2.87
C ASN A 70 7.78 -2.59 -3.66
N VAL A 71 8.74 -3.01 -4.49
CA VAL A 71 9.47 -2.11 -5.36
C VAL A 71 8.85 -2.15 -6.75
N ILE A 72 8.26 -1.04 -7.17
CA ILE A 72 7.79 -0.82 -8.53
C ILE A 72 8.91 -0.12 -9.31
N ARG A 73 9.34 -0.75 -10.41
CA ARG A 73 10.31 -0.19 -11.35
C ARG A 73 9.69 -0.09 -12.74
N VAL A 74 9.81 1.06 -13.37
CA VAL A 74 9.36 1.31 -14.74
C VAL A 74 10.59 1.58 -15.59
N VAL A 75 10.70 0.89 -16.72
CA VAL A 75 11.82 0.99 -17.65
C VAL A 75 11.26 1.34 -19.02
N ALA A 76 11.58 2.54 -19.51
CA ALA A 76 11.27 2.97 -20.87
C ALA A 76 12.52 2.82 -21.73
N THR A 77 12.40 2.16 -22.88
CA THR A 77 13.48 1.96 -23.83
C THR A 77 13.06 2.56 -25.17
N ASN A 78 13.89 3.42 -25.74
CA ASN A 78 13.75 3.92 -27.10
C ASN A 78 14.99 3.53 -27.94
N ALA A 79 15.03 3.93 -29.21
CA ALA A 79 16.15 3.63 -30.10
C ALA A 79 17.51 4.16 -29.59
N THR A 80 17.51 5.21 -28.77
CA THR A 80 18.71 5.91 -28.31
C THR A 80 19.16 5.55 -26.90
N GLY A 81 18.34 4.83 -26.12
CA GLY A 81 18.69 4.48 -24.76
C GLY A 81 17.54 4.01 -23.88
N VAL A 82 17.84 3.96 -22.58
CA VAL A 82 16.95 3.48 -21.52
C VAL A 82 16.79 4.56 -20.46
N SER A 83 15.57 4.77 -20.00
CA SER A 83 15.23 5.62 -18.85
C SER A 83 14.46 4.80 -17.83
N GLU A 84 14.77 4.98 -16.55
CA GLU A 84 14.15 4.22 -15.46
C GLU A 84 13.57 5.12 -14.36
N SER A 85 12.49 4.65 -13.76
CA SER A 85 11.89 5.25 -12.56
C SER A 85 11.55 4.17 -11.54
N ARG A 86 11.79 4.45 -10.26
CA ARG A 86 11.57 3.51 -9.15
C ARG A 86 10.73 4.15 -8.05
N ARG A 87 9.84 3.36 -7.47
CA ARG A 87 9.03 3.73 -6.30
C ARG A 87 8.85 2.53 -5.37
N THR A 88 8.98 2.77 -4.07
CA THR A 88 8.65 1.78 -3.03
C THR A 88 7.24 2.02 -2.53
N VAL A 89 6.44 0.95 -2.47
CA VAL A 89 5.07 0.95 -1.96
C VAL A 89 4.95 -0.10 -0.87
N LYS A 90 4.65 0.32 0.35
CA LYS A 90 4.45 -0.55 1.49
C LYS A 90 2.98 -0.92 1.61
N ASN A 91 2.66 -2.18 1.36
CA ASN A 91 1.32 -2.72 1.52
C ASN A 91 1.15 -3.23 2.96
N PHE A 92 0.42 -2.48 3.77
CA PHE A 92 0.04 -2.90 5.11
C PHE A 92 -1.30 -3.61 5.04
N LYS A 93 -1.31 -4.93 5.21
CA LYS A 93 -2.54 -5.68 5.36
C LYS A 93 -2.99 -5.50 6.81
N PRO A 94 -4.10 -4.77 7.09
CA PRO A 94 -4.56 -4.63 8.46
C PRO A 94 -4.92 -6.01 9.01
N GLU A 95 -4.24 -6.40 10.08
CA GLU A 95 -4.59 -7.58 10.85
C GLU A 95 -5.75 -7.20 11.79
N THR A 96 -6.83 -7.98 11.78
CA THR A 96 -7.85 -7.88 12.83
C THR A 96 -7.24 -8.35 14.15
N ARG A 97 -6.90 -7.40 15.01
CA ARG A 97 -6.45 -7.67 16.37
C ARG A 97 -7.67 -7.60 17.29
N LEU A 98 -8.07 -8.75 17.82
CA LEU A 98 -9.05 -8.81 18.89
C LEU A 98 -8.36 -8.41 20.19
N ALA A 99 -8.78 -7.32 20.80
CA ALA A 99 -8.34 -6.94 22.12
C ALA A 99 -9.40 -7.33 23.16
N LEU A 100 -8.99 -7.99 24.23
CA LEU A 100 -9.80 -8.16 25.43
C LEU A 100 -9.57 -6.92 26.31
N VAL A 101 -10.61 -6.10 26.48
CA VAL A 101 -10.57 -4.94 27.38
C VAL A 101 -11.11 -5.39 28.74
N ILE A 102 -10.23 -5.51 29.73
CA ILE A 102 -10.62 -5.78 31.12
C ILE A 102 -10.60 -4.44 31.86
N GLY A 103 -11.79 -3.92 32.19
CA GLY A 103 -11.92 -2.70 32.99
C GLY A 103 -11.55 -2.95 34.45
N ASN A 104 -10.79 -2.05 35.07
CA ASN A 104 -10.59 -2.05 36.51
C ASN A 104 -11.77 -1.29 37.16
N ALA A 105 -12.43 -1.91 38.14
CA ALA A 105 -13.61 -1.35 38.82
C ALA A 105 -13.40 0.03 39.50
N ALA A 106 -12.16 0.53 39.56
CA ALA A 106 -11.76 1.71 40.31
C ALA A 106 -11.85 3.01 39.50
N TYR A 107 -12.90 3.18 38.71
CA TYR A 107 -13.17 4.46 38.04
C TYR A 107 -13.72 5.48 39.05
N PRO A 108 -13.09 6.65 39.23
CA PRO A 108 -13.58 7.68 40.14
C PRO A 108 -14.81 8.41 39.54
N GLY A 109 -15.74 8.83 40.40
CA GLY A 109 -16.88 9.69 39.99
C GLY A 109 -18.08 8.93 39.44
N GLU A 110 -18.82 9.56 38.52
CA GLU A 110 -20.08 9.02 37.96
C GLU A 110 -19.88 7.88 36.95
N ASP A 111 -18.63 7.61 36.55
CA ASP A 111 -18.25 6.49 35.66
C ASP A 111 -18.05 5.16 36.42
N ALA A 112 -18.39 5.12 37.70
CA ALA A 112 -18.38 3.90 38.50
C ALA A 112 -19.37 2.88 37.92
N LEU A 113 -18.84 1.85 37.27
CA LEU A 113 -19.63 0.75 36.71
C LEU A 113 -20.49 0.12 37.82
N LYS A 114 -21.79 -0.09 37.56
CA LYS A 114 -22.77 -0.58 38.56
C LYS A 114 -22.59 -2.04 38.97
N ASN A 115 -21.99 -2.88 38.11
CA ASN A 115 -21.75 -4.32 38.35
C ASN A 115 -20.29 -4.73 38.04
N PRO A 116 -19.26 -4.16 38.69
CA PRO A 116 -17.88 -4.45 38.31
C PRO A 116 -17.25 -5.57 39.15
N VAL A 117 -17.90 -5.96 40.25
CA VAL A 117 -17.25 -6.76 41.30
C VAL A 117 -17.32 -8.27 41.03
N ASN A 118 -18.34 -8.77 40.33
CA ASN A 118 -18.56 -10.21 40.26
C ASN A 118 -17.54 -10.94 39.36
N ASP A 119 -17.35 -10.47 38.13
CA ASP A 119 -16.49 -11.15 37.13
C ASP A 119 -14.98 -10.99 37.44
N ALA A 120 -14.58 -9.83 37.98
CA ALA A 120 -13.20 -9.58 38.38
C ALA A 120 -12.79 -10.43 39.60
N THR A 121 -13.71 -10.66 40.54
CA THR A 121 -13.47 -11.49 41.73
C THR A 121 -13.35 -12.97 41.37
N ASP A 122 -14.16 -13.45 40.43
CA ASP A 122 -14.10 -14.84 39.96
C ASP A 122 -12.81 -15.11 39.18
N MET A 123 -12.36 -14.16 38.36
CA MET A 123 -11.04 -14.22 37.72
C MET A 123 -9.88 -14.19 38.72
N ALA A 124 -9.93 -13.32 39.73
CA ALA A 124 -8.90 -13.25 40.77
C ALA A 124 -8.79 -14.59 41.53
N LYS A 125 -9.93 -15.17 41.95
CA LYS A 125 -9.96 -16.50 42.59
C LYS A 125 -9.46 -17.62 41.70
N ALA A 126 -9.72 -17.56 40.40
CA ALA A 126 -9.23 -18.57 39.46
C ALA A 126 -7.70 -18.50 39.31
N LEU A 127 -7.13 -17.29 39.30
CA LEU A 127 -5.68 -17.09 39.21
C LEU A 127 -4.95 -17.46 40.50
N GLU A 128 -5.53 -17.18 41.67
CA GLU A 128 -4.96 -17.60 42.97
C GLU A 128 -4.85 -19.12 43.12
N LYS A 129 -5.75 -19.89 42.51
CA LYS A 129 -5.73 -21.37 42.56
C LYS A 129 -4.69 -22.01 41.64
N LEU A 130 -4.05 -21.22 40.77
CA LEU A 130 -3.04 -21.68 39.82
C LEU A 130 -1.61 -21.42 40.31
N GLY A 131 -1.45 -20.82 41.50
CA GLY A 131 -0.16 -20.50 42.15
C GLY A 131 0.06 -21.26 43.45
#